data_AF-A0A7L3B8Z3-F1
#
_entry.id   AF-A0A7L3B8Z3-F1
#
_cell.length_a   1.000
_cell.length_b   1.000
_cell.length_c   1.000
_cell.angle_alpha   90.00
_cell.angle_beta   90.00
_cell.angle_gamma   90.00
#
_symmetry.space_group_name_H-M   'P 1'
#
loop_
_entity.id
_entity.type
_entity.pdbx_description
1 polymer ?
#
loop_
_entity_poly.entity_id
_entity_poly.type
_entity_poly.pdbx_seq_one_letter_code
_entity_poly.pdbx_strand_id
1 'polypeptide(L)'
;SGKMAAAAVLEFQRAQSLLSTDREASIGILHSIVKRDVQENDEEAVQVKEQSILELGSLLAKTGQAEELGGLLKYVRPFLNSISKAKAARLVRSLLDLFLDMEAATGQEVDLCLECIEWAKSEKRTFLRQALEGLVGEVGGRCRAGYKGSCSSPLLGSQLLRELKKMDDKALLVEVQLLESKTYHALSNLPKARAALTSARTTANAIYCPPKLQAALDMQSGIIHAAEEKDWKTAYSYFYEAFEGYDSIDNPKAITALKYMLLCKIMLNIPEDVQALVSGKLALRYAGRQTEALKCVAQASKNRSLADFEKALTDYKVELRDDPIINTHLAKLCDNLLEQNLIRVIEPFSRVQV
;
A
#
# COMPACT_ATOMS: atom_id res chain seq x y z
N SER A 1 14.09 -15.31 40.08
CA SER A 1 14.44 -14.71 38.78
C SER A 1 15.08 -15.69 37.81
N GLY A 2 16.39 -15.95 37.83
CA GLY A 2 17.09 -16.61 36.70
C GLY A 2 16.58 -17.99 36.22
N LYS A 3 16.00 -18.83 37.10
CA LYS A 3 15.45 -20.14 36.68
C LYS A 3 14.15 -20.02 35.86
N MET A 4 13.35 -18.98 36.06
CA MET A 4 12.10 -18.78 35.29
C MET A 4 12.36 -18.20 33.91
N ALA A 5 13.33 -17.28 33.79
CA ALA A 5 13.79 -16.78 32.49
C ALA A 5 14.42 -17.91 31.65
N ALA A 6 15.29 -18.74 32.23
CA ALA A 6 15.91 -19.87 31.54
C ALA A 6 14.89 -20.91 31.05
N ALA A 7 13.82 -21.18 31.83
CA ALA A 7 12.74 -22.07 31.42
C ALA A 7 11.92 -21.49 30.25
N ALA A 8 11.62 -20.19 30.27
CA ALA A 8 10.93 -19.52 29.17
C ALA A 8 11.77 -19.51 27.88
N VAL A 9 13.10 -19.32 27.98
CA VAL A 9 14.02 -19.39 26.84
C VAL A 9 14.06 -20.80 26.23
N LEU A 10 14.11 -21.84 27.06
CA LEU A 10 14.08 -23.23 26.60
C LEU A 10 12.75 -23.61 25.93
N GLU A 11 11.64 -23.15 26.48
CA GLU A 11 10.32 -23.37 25.87
C GLU A 11 10.14 -22.58 24.58
N PHE A 12 10.69 -21.37 24.49
CA PHE A 12 10.73 -20.58 23.26
C PHE A 12 11.56 -21.25 22.16
N GLN A 13 12.76 -21.76 22.50
CA GLN A 13 13.57 -22.56 21.57
C GLN A 13 12.87 -23.85 21.12
N ARG A 14 12.08 -24.46 22.02
CA ARG A 14 11.26 -25.62 21.69
C ARG A 14 10.06 -25.28 20.79
N ALA A 15 9.44 -24.12 20.98
CA ALA A 15 8.40 -23.61 20.08
C ALA A 15 8.98 -23.30 18.69
N GLN A 16 10.21 -22.78 18.62
CA GLN A 16 10.91 -22.50 17.37
C GLN A 16 11.29 -23.77 16.60
N SER A 17 11.73 -24.84 17.28
CA SER A 17 12.00 -26.11 16.60
C SER A 17 10.72 -26.76 16.06
N LEU A 18 9.62 -26.63 16.78
CA LEU A 18 8.30 -27.16 16.41
C LEU A 18 7.59 -26.37 15.29
N LEU A 19 8.04 -25.15 14.94
CA LEU A 19 7.53 -24.38 13.79
C LEU A 19 7.52 -25.16 12.46
N SER A 20 8.47 -26.09 12.33
CA SER A 20 8.68 -26.92 11.14
C SER A 20 7.87 -28.21 11.14
N THR A 21 7.45 -28.68 12.32
CA THR A 21 6.92 -30.04 12.53
C THR A 21 5.46 -30.04 12.93
N ASP A 22 5.03 -29.14 13.83
CA ASP A 22 3.66 -29.10 14.32
C ASP A 22 3.25 -27.68 14.78
N ARG A 23 2.52 -26.96 13.93
CA ARG A 23 2.21 -25.53 14.12
C ARG A 23 1.21 -25.29 15.25
N GLU A 24 0.26 -26.20 15.46
CA GLU A 24 -0.76 -26.07 16.52
C GLU A 24 -0.15 -26.27 17.91
N ALA A 25 0.79 -27.21 18.04
CA ALA A 25 1.54 -27.43 19.27
C ALA A 25 2.42 -26.21 19.63
N SER A 26 3.06 -25.58 18.63
CA SER A 26 3.81 -24.32 18.83
C SER A 26 2.90 -23.18 19.29
N ILE A 27 1.69 -23.05 18.73
CA ILE A 27 0.70 -22.04 19.16
C ILE A 27 0.30 -22.26 20.62
N GLY A 28 0.07 -23.52 21.03
CA GLY A 28 -0.25 -23.86 22.42
C GLY A 28 0.87 -23.51 23.41
N ILE A 29 2.13 -23.80 23.05
CA ILE A 29 3.31 -23.47 23.88
C ILE A 29 3.49 -21.95 23.96
N LEU A 30 3.38 -21.23 22.85
CA LEU A 30 3.52 -19.77 22.82
C LEU A 30 2.38 -19.09 23.59
N HIS A 31 1.14 -19.57 23.51
CA HIS A 31 0.05 -19.09 24.36
C HIS A 31 0.35 -19.31 25.85
N SER A 32 0.98 -20.42 26.22
CA SER A 32 1.35 -20.69 27.61
C SER A 32 2.43 -19.73 28.11
N ILE A 33 3.39 -19.35 27.27
CA ILE A 33 4.44 -18.38 27.58
C ILE A 33 3.85 -16.97 27.69
N VAL A 34 2.95 -16.59 26.77
CA VAL A 34 2.27 -15.29 26.77
C VAL A 34 1.35 -15.14 27.98
N LYS A 35 0.72 -16.23 28.44
CA LYS A 35 -0.13 -16.28 29.65
C LYS A 35 0.65 -16.21 30.96
N ARG A 36 1.97 -16.41 30.99
CA ARG A 36 2.75 -16.28 32.22
C ARG A 36 2.95 -14.80 32.57
N ASP A 37 2.63 -14.45 33.81
CA ASP A 37 2.95 -13.14 34.36
C ASP A 37 4.46 -13.03 34.57
N VAL A 38 5.04 -11.98 34.01
CA VAL A 38 6.45 -11.65 34.15
C VAL A 38 6.56 -10.56 35.19
N GLN A 39 7.41 -10.74 36.21
CA GLN A 39 7.71 -9.68 37.17
C GLN A 39 8.54 -8.58 36.49
N GLU A 40 8.23 -7.31 36.78
CA GLU A 40 8.82 -6.12 36.14
C GLU A 40 10.35 -6.04 36.20
N ASN A 41 11.00 -6.82 37.06
CA ASN A 41 12.45 -6.78 37.30
C ASN A 41 13.30 -7.75 36.44
N ASP A 42 12.70 -8.67 35.67
CA ASP A 42 13.46 -9.61 34.83
C ASP A 42 13.49 -9.16 33.35
N GLU A 43 14.47 -8.34 32.96
CA GLU A 43 14.62 -7.83 31.58
C GLU A 43 14.67 -8.95 30.52
N GLU A 44 15.30 -10.09 30.83
CA GLU A 44 15.36 -11.25 29.93
C GLU A 44 13.98 -11.88 29.70
N ALA A 45 13.16 -11.99 30.76
CA ALA A 45 11.82 -12.56 30.66
C ALA A 45 10.88 -11.63 29.87
N VAL A 46 11.05 -10.31 29.99
CA VAL A 46 10.32 -9.32 29.19
C VAL A 46 10.69 -9.43 27.70
N GLN A 47 11.97 -9.61 27.37
CA GLN A 47 12.42 -9.78 25.99
C GLN A 47 11.91 -11.09 25.37
N VAL A 48 11.96 -12.20 26.11
CA VAL A 48 11.44 -13.50 25.65
C VAL A 48 9.94 -13.40 25.41
N LYS A 49 9.20 -12.70 26.28
CA LYS A 49 7.76 -12.48 26.10
C LYS A 49 7.46 -11.60 24.89
N GLU A 50 8.23 -10.53 24.64
CA GLU A 50 8.12 -9.71 23.42
C GLU A 50 8.32 -10.54 22.15
N GLN A 51 9.38 -11.34 22.10
CA GLN A 51 9.65 -12.22 20.95
C GLN A 51 8.58 -13.29 20.78
N SER A 52 8.11 -13.89 21.88
CA SER A 52 7.04 -14.89 21.86
C SER A 52 5.73 -14.33 21.31
N ILE A 53 5.39 -13.07 21.65
CA ILE A 53 4.19 -12.41 21.13
C ILE A 53 4.30 -12.17 19.62
N LEU A 54 5.45 -11.70 19.13
CA LEU A 54 5.67 -11.47 17.69
C LEU A 54 5.66 -12.79 16.91
N GLU A 55 6.28 -13.83 17.45
CA GLU A 55 6.34 -15.15 16.82
C GLU A 55 4.95 -15.81 16.78
N LEU A 56 4.18 -15.71 17.88
CA LEU A 56 2.78 -16.12 17.92
C LEU A 56 1.94 -15.33 16.92
N GLY A 57 2.10 -14.01 16.85
CA GLY A 57 1.42 -13.16 15.87
C GLY A 57 1.74 -13.57 14.43
N SER A 58 3.00 -13.91 14.14
CA SER A 58 3.43 -14.37 12.82
C SER A 58 2.85 -15.75 12.46
N LEU A 59 2.64 -16.62 13.46
CA LEU A 59 2.03 -17.93 13.27
C LEU A 59 0.53 -17.81 13.01
N LEU A 60 -0.18 -17.01 13.81
CA LEU A 60 -1.60 -16.72 13.62
C LEU A 60 -1.84 -16.06 12.26
N ALA A 61 -0.92 -15.20 11.82
CA ALA A 61 -0.94 -14.61 10.48
C ALA A 61 -0.81 -15.66 9.36
N LYS A 62 0.06 -16.65 9.55
CA LYS A 62 0.25 -17.75 8.59
C LYS A 62 -0.88 -18.78 8.60
N THR A 63 -1.56 -18.98 9.73
CA THR A 63 -2.72 -19.89 9.83
C THR A 63 -4.04 -19.23 9.44
N GLY A 64 -4.06 -17.90 9.28
CA GLY A 64 -5.25 -17.14 8.87
C GLY A 64 -6.28 -16.94 9.99
N GLN A 65 -5.88 -17.09 11.25
CA GLN A 65 -6.76 -16.95 12.42
C GLN A 65 -6.87 -15.47 12.85
N ALA A 66 -7.70 -14.70 12.13
CA ALA A 66 -7.88 -13.27 12.39
C ALA A 66 -8.45 -12.98 13.79
N GLU A 67 -9.52 -13.67 14.22
CA GLU A 67 -10.15 -13.40 15.53
C GLU A 67 -9.19 -13.63 16.71
N GLU A 68 -8.36 -14.67 16.63
CA GLU A 68 -7.37 -14.98 17.66
C GLU A 68 -6.25 -13.94 17.72
N LEU A 69 -5.82 -13.41 16.57
CA LEU A 69 -4.83 -12.32 16.53
C LEU A 69 -5.41 -11.00 17.08
N GLY A 70 -6.67 -10.69 16.76
CA GLY A 70 -7.38 -9.55 17.33
C GLY A 70 -7.55 -9.69 18.86
N GLY A 71 -7.87 -10.89 19.33
CA GLY A 71 -7.94 -11.23 20.76
C GLY A 71 -6.58 -11.12 21.46
N LEU A 72 -5.51 -11.58 20.82
CA LEU A 72 -4.14 -11.45 21.32
C LEU A 72 -3.78 -9.98 21.51
N LEU A 73 -4.16 -9.10 20.58
CA LEU A 73 -3.92 -7.66 20.65
C LEU A 73 -4.58 -7.03 21.89
N LYS A 74 -5.79 -7.47 22.25
CA LYS A 74 -6.49 -7.04 23.48
C LYS A 74 -5.81 -7.59 24.73
N TYR A 75 -5.37 -8.85 24.69
CA TYR A 75 -4.71 -9.53 25.81
C TYR A 75 -3.35 -8.93 26.16
N VAL A 76 -2.59 -8.44 25.17
CA VAL A 76 -1.26 -7.87 25.42
C VAL A 76 -1.31 -6.44 25.96
N ARG A 77 -2.46 -5.75 25.95
CA ARG A 77 -2.57 -4.34 26.42
C ARG A 77 -2.02 -4.10 27.85
N PRO A 78 -2.28 -4.95 28.85
CA PRO A 78 -1.71 -4.79 30.19
C PRO A 78 -0.17 -4.97 30.20
N PHE A 79 0.36 -5.91 29.40
CA PHE A 79 1.80 -6.12 29.25
C PHE A 79 2.51 -4.94 28.57
N LEU A 80 1.81 -4.21 27.71
CA LEU A 80 2.36 -2.99 27.08
C LEU A 80 2.60 -1.85 28.09
N ASN A 81 2.02 -1.92 29.30
CA ASN A 81 2.25 -0.95 30.38
C ASN A 81 3.51 -1.25 31.18
N SER A 82 3.99 -2.49 31.20
CA SER A 82 5.23 -2.88 31.89
C SER A 82 6.51 -2.66 31.06
N ILE A 83 6.40 -2.21 29.81
CA ILE A 83 7.53 -1.97 28.90
C ILE A 83 7.63 -0.49 28.50
N SER A 84 8.79 -0.10 27.95
CA SER A 84 8.98 1.28 27.49
C SER A 84 8.00 1.65 26.37
N LYS A 85 7.58 2.93 26.35
CA LYS A 85 6.60 3.46 25.38
C LYS A 85 7.01 3.20 23.92
N ALA A 86 8.31 3.27 23.62
CA ALA A 86 8.84 3.01 22.28
C ALA A 86 8.75 1.53 21.88
N LYS A 87 9.09 0.61 22.79
CA LYS A 87 8.97 -0.84 22.54
C LYS A 87 7.52 -1.26 22.38
N ALA A 88 6.63 -0.75 23.23
CA ALA A 88 5.20 -0.97 23.10
C ALA A 88 4.65 -0.48 21.76
N ALA A 89 5.08 0.69 21.29
CA ALA A 89 4.64 1.21 20.00
C ALA A 89 5.10 0.33 18.83
N ARG A 90 6.34 -0.17 18.87
CA ARG A 90 6.87 -1.10 17.86
C ARG A 90 6.11 -2.42 17.85
N LEU A 91 5.80 -2.97 19.02
CA LEU A 91 5.10 -4.25 19.17
C LEU A 91 3.66 -4.14 18.65
N VAL A 92 2.91 -3.12 19.06
CA VAL A 92 1.54 -2.89 18.57
C VAL A 92 1.52 -2.68 17.06
N ARG A 93 2.46 -1.88 16.51
CA ARG A 93 2.55 -1.66 15.06
C ARG A 93 2.82 -2.95 14.31
N SER A 94 3.80 -3.74 14.77
CA SER A 94 4.16 -5.00 14.10
C SER A 94 3.00 -6.01 14.11
N LEU A 95 2.25 -6.11 15.21
CA LEU A 95 1.08 -6.99 15.29
C LEU A 95 -0.09 -6.47 14.42
N LEU A 96 -0.32 -5.17 14.38
CA LEU A 96 -1.32 -4.60 13.47
C LEU A 96 -0.93 -4.82 12.01
N ASP A 97 0.33 -4.59 11.64
CA ASP A 97 0.81 -4.80 10.26
C ASP A 97 0.58 -6.26 9.83
N LEU A 98 0.90 -7.24 10.71
CA LEU A 98 0.60 -8.66 10.49
C LEU A 98 -0.90 -8.96 10.38
N PHE A 99 -1.73 -8.26 11.15
CA PHE A 99 -3.19 -8.39 11.08
C PHE A 99 -3.76 -7.85 9.77
N LEU A 100 -3.25 -6.73 9.29
CA LEU A 100 -3.72 -6.03 8.09
C LEU A 100 -3.20 -6.66 6.79
N ASP A 101 -2.08 -7.37 6.85
CA ASP A 101 -1.56 -8.13 5.70
C ASP A 101 -2.26 -9.49 5.53
N MET A 102 -2.95 -9.99 6.57
CA MET A 102 -4.00 -10.98 6.34
C MET A 102 -5.15 -10.26 5.65
N GLU A 103 -5.37 -10.51 4.36
CA GLU A 103 -6.55 -10.03 3.60
C GLU A 103 -7.87 -10.69 4.11
N ALA A 104 -8.03 -10.78 5.43
CA ALA A 104 -9.19 -11.30 6.10
C ALA A 104 -10.28 -10.24 6.03
N ALA A 105 -11.02 -10.23 4.91
CA ALA A 105 -12.20 -9.44 4.61
C ALA A 105 -13.33 -9.60 5.65
N THR A 106 -13.08 -9.17 6.88
CA THR A 106 -13.95 -9.43 8.04
C THR A 106 -14.61 -8.15 8.55
N GLY A 107 -14.25 -6.98 8.00
CA GLY A 107 -14.72 -5.67 8.49
C GLY A 107 -14.19 -5.29 9.88
N GLN A 108 -13.59 -6.24 10.61
CA GLN A 108 -13.03 -6.06 11.96
C GLN A 108 -11.72 -5.26 11.98
N GLU A 109 -11.01 -5.13 10.84
CA GLU A 109 -9.76 -4.36 10.73
C GLU A 109 -9.92 -2.91 11.20
N VAL A 110 -11.02 -2.28 10.76
CA VAL A 110 -11.31 -0.89 11.08
C VAL A 110 -11.69 -0.74 12.56
N ASP A 111 -12.49 -1.67 13.09
CA ASP A 111 -12.91 -1.64 14.49
C ASP A 111 -11.71 -1.87 15.43
N LEU A 112 -10.84 -2.83 15.13
CA LEU A 112 -9.59 -3.07 15.88
C LEU A 112 -8.66 -1.85 15.84
N CYS A 113 -8.55 -1.21 14.68
CA CYS A 113 -7.80 0.02 14.52
C CYS A 113 -8.35 1.17 15.39
N LEU A 114 -9.67 1.36 15.40
CA LEU A 114 -10.34 2.37 16.22
C LEU A 114 -10.17 2.08 17.72
N GLU A 115 -10.33 0.83 18.14
CA GLU A 115 -10.08 0.43 19.53
C GLU A 115 -8.63 0.69 19.96
N CYS A 116 -7.66 0.44 19.08
CA CYS A 116 -6.25 0.75 19.37
C CYS A 116 -5.99 2.27 19.47
N ILE A 117 -6.69 3.09 18.68
CA ILE A 117 -6.64 4.55 18.79
C ILE A 117 -7.25 5.00 20.13
N GLU A 118 -8.40 4.45 20.53
CA GLU A 118 -9.03 4.77 21.81
C GLU A 118 -8.13 4.39 22.99
N TRP A 119 -7.50 3.21 22.94
CA TRP A 119 -6.53 2.81 23.94
C TRP A 119 -5.30 3.73 23.97
N ALA A 120 -4.78 4.13 22.81
CA ALA A 120 -3.68 5.08 22.75
C ALA A 120 -4.07 6.47 23.32
N LYS A 121 -5.35 6.87 23.18
CA LYS A 121 -5.90 8.09 23.81
C LYS A 121 -6.01 7.94 25.33
N SER A 122 -6.52 6.81 25.83
CA SER A 122 -6.66 6.59 27.28
C SER A 122 -5.30 6.54 28.00
N GLU A 123 -4.30 5.93 27.36
CA GLU A 123 -2.93 5.82 27.88
C GLU A 123 -2.07 7.07 27.61
N LYS A 124 -2.62 8.12 26.99
CA LYS A 124 -1.91 9.35 26.60
C LYS A 124 -0.63 9.08 25.79
N ARG A 125 -0.62 8.03 24.96
CA ARG A 125 0.51 7.65 24.09
C ARG A 125 0.40 8.36 22.75
N THR A 126 0.79 9.63 22.72
CA THR A 126 0.63 10.52 21.56
C THR A 126 1.28 9.99 20.28
N PHE A 127 2.54 9.56 20.32
CA PHE A 127 3.25 9.02 19.15
C PHE A 127 2.62 7.73 18.60
N LEU A 128 2.18 6.82 19.49
CA LEU A 128 1.52 5.58 19.07
C LEU A 128 0.16 5.87 18.43
N ARG A 129 -0.62 6.78 19.01
CA ARG A 129 -1.89 7.23 18.41
C ARG A 129 -1.66 7.77 17.00
N GLN A 130 -0.66 8.62 16.80
CA GLN A 130 -0.37 9.24 15.50
C GLN A 130 0.10 8.21 14.46
N ALA A 131 0.95 7.25 14.86
CA ALA A 131 1.36 6.15 14.01
C ALA A 131 0.17 5.24 13.64
N LEU A 132 -0.71 4.96 14.60
CA LEU A 132 -1.93 4.18 14.36
C LEU A 132 -2.89 4.94 13.44
N GLU A 133 -3.13 6.23 13.66
CA GLU A 133 -3.96 7.06 12.78
C GLU A 133 -3.42 7.13 11.34
N GLY A 134 -2.09 7.16 11.16
CA GLY A 134 -1.46 7.01 9.84
C GLY A 134 -1.70 5.63 9.21
N LEU A 135 -1.61 4.56 10.00
CA LEU A 135 -1.84 3.18 9.57
C LEU A 135 -3.32 2.94 9.20
N VAL A 136 -4.28 3.41 9.99
CA VAL A 136 -5.72 3.37 9.66
C VAL A 136 -6.00 4.03 8.33
N GLY A 137 -5.27 5.10 8.05
CA GLY A 137 -5.30 5.76 6.78
C GLY A 137 -4.85 4.89 5.60
N GLU A 138 -3.73 4.17 5.74
CA GLU A 138 -3.24 3.22 4.75
C GLU A 138 -4.24 2.06 4.52
N VAL A 139 -4.82 1.53 5.60
CA VAL A 139 -5.84 0.47 5.58
C VAL A 139 -7.13 0.91 4.91
N GLY A 140 -7.62 2.11 5.24
CA GLY A 140 -8.77 2.73 4.59
C GLY A 140 -8.55 2.96 3.08
N GLY A 141 -7.30 3.12 2.65
CA GLY A 141 -6.92 3.18 1.25
C GLY A 141 -6.93 1.81 0.52
N ARG A 142 -6.68 0.70 1.23
CA ARG A 142 -6.76 -0.67 0.68
C ARG A 142 -8.22 -1.14 0.54
N CYS A 143 -9.08 -0.80 1.49
CA CYS A 143 -10.53 -1.10 1.47
C CYS A 143 -11.30 -0.21 0.48
N ARG A 144 -11.05 -0.44 -0.81
CA ARG A 144 -11.56 0.33 -1.95
C ARG A 144 -13.08 0.23 -2.16
N ALA A 145 -13.79 -0.58 -1.37
CA ALA A 145 -15.23 -0.78 -1.48
C ALA A 145 -15.90 -0.65 -0.09
N GLY A 146 -16.59 0.47 0.16
CA GLY A 146 -17.70 0.48 1.13
C GLY A 146 -17.72 1.61 2.16
N TYR A 147 -16.58 2.13 2.64
CA TYR A 147 -16.61 3.06 3.77
C TYR A 147 -16.40 4.53 3.36
N LYS A 148 -17.35 5.05 2.57
CA LYS A 148 -17.54 6.51 2.39
C LYS A 148 -18.03 7.23 3.66
N GLY A 149 -18.29 6.50 4.76
CA GLY A 149 -19.11 7.01 5.87
C GLY A 149 -18.38 7.46 7.13
N SER A 150 -17.33 6.76 7.61
CA SER A 150 -16.95 6.92 9.03
C SER A 150 -15.45 6.97 9.37
N CYS A 151 -14.56 6.29 8.63
CA CYS A 151 -13.13 6.22 9.00
C CYS A 151 -12.18 7.00 8.09
N SER A 152 -12.66 7.47 6.94
CA SER A 152 -11.90 8.30 5.99
C SER A 152 -12.21 9.79 6.14
N SER A 153 -12.57 10.25 7.35
CA SER A 153 -12.99 11.64 7.48
C SER A 153 -11.79 12.58 7.30
N PRO A 154 -11.82 13.53 6.34
CA PRO A 154 -10.80 14.58 6.23
C PRO A 154 -10.65 15.39 7.53
N LEU A 155 -11.59 15.29 8.47
CA LEU A 155 -11.49 15.83 9.82
C LEU A 155 -10.36 15.17 10.65
N LEU A 156 -10.22 13.84 10.61
CA LEU A 156 -9.17 13.14 11.37
C LEU A 156 -7.78 13.51 10.84
N GLY A 157 -7.62 13.52 9.51
CA GLY A 157 -6.41 14.01 8.84
C GLY A 157 -6.10 15.47 9.17
N SER A 158 -7.10 16.36 9.20
CA SER A 158 -6.89 17.79 9.52
C SER A 158 -6.50 18.06 10.99
N GLN A 159 -6.90 17.18 11.92
CA GLN A 159 -6.48 17.23 13.33
C GLN A 159 -5.06 16.70 13.47
N LEU A 160 -4.79 15.53 12.89
CA LEU A 160 -3.46 14.91 12.88
C LEU A 160 -2.41 15.81 12.22
N LEU A 161 -2.72 16.48 11.11
CA LEU A 161 -1.82 17.43 10.44
C LEU A 161 -1.51 18.67 11.29
N ARG A 162 -2.47 19.16 12.07
CA ARG A 162 -2.24 20.30 12.99
C ARG A 162 -1.30 19.94 14.13
N GLU A 163 -1.33 18.68 14.56
CA GLU A 163 -0.46 18.17 15.60
C GLU A 163 0.92 17.80 15.05
N LEU A 164 0.98 17.08 13.93
CA LEU A 164 2.24 16.69 13.29
C LEU A 164 3.06 17.88 12.80
N LYS A 165 2.43 18.99 12.36
CA LYS A 165 3.14 20.24 12.04
C LYS A 165 3.88 20.85 13.23
N LYS A 166 3.50 20.50 14.46
CA LYS A 166 4.17 20.97 15.69
C LYS A 166 5.23 19.98 16.20
N MET A 167 5.36 18.82 15.56
CA MET A 167 6.28 17.75 15.93
C MET A 167 7.45 17.68 14.94
N ASP A 168 8.58 17.11 15.38
CA ASP A 168 9.82 17.05 14.59
C ASP A 168 9.92 15.79 13.69
N ASP A 169 8.98 14.84 13.82
CA ASP A 169 8.92 13.66 12.96
C ASP A 169 8.31 13.99 11.59
N LYS A 170 9.16 14.52 10.72
CA LYS A 170 8.82 14.91 9.35
C LYS A 170 8.55 13.71 8.44
N ALA A 171 9.08 12.52 8.75
CA ALA A 171 8.87 11.33 7.92
C ALA A 171 7.41 10.87 8.01
N LEU A 172 6.86 10.79 9.23
CA LEU A 172 5.45 10.48 9.44
C LEU A 172 4.53 11.56 8.84
N LEU A 173 4.95 12.84 8.90
CA LEU A 173 4.20 13.93 8.27
C LEU A 173 4.08 13.76 6.74
N VAL A 174 5.15 13.33 6.07
CA VAL A 174 5.11 13.05 4.62
C VAL A 174 4.16 11.89 4.30
N GLU A 175 4.18 10.81 5.10
CA GLU A 175 3.27 9.67 4.92
C GLU A 175 1.79 10.10 5.01
N VAL A 176 1.46 10.92 6.02
CA VAL A 176 0.10 11.43 6.21
C VAL A 176 -0.33 12.39 5.10
N GLN A 177 0.55 13.29 4.65
CA GLN A 177 0.24 14.20 3.55
C GLN A 177 0.07 13.47 2.21
N LEU A 178 0.88 12.44 1.96
CA LEU A 178 0.74 11.57 0.79
C LEU A 178 -0.59 10.82 0.82
N LEU A 179 -0.99 10.30 1.98
CA LEU A 179 -2.28 9.66 2.15
C LEU A 179 -3.43 10.64 1.92
N GLU A 180 -3.36 11.84 2.49
CA GLU A 180 -4.34 12.90 2.27
C GLU A 180 -4.51 13.17 0.77
N SER A 181 -3.41 13.27 0.02
CA SER A 181 -3.43 13.39 -1.43
C SER A 181 -4.18 12.24 -2.13
N LYS A 182 -3.92 10.99 -1.73
CA LYS A 182 -4.61 9.80 -2.26
C LYS A 182 -6.10 9.82 -1.96
N THR A 183 -6.49 10.19 -0.74
CA THR A 183 -7.91 10.26 -0.35
C THR A 183 -8.66 11.35 -1.12
N TYR A 184 -8.08 12.54 -1.28
CA TYR A 184 -8.70 13.60 -2.10
C TYR A 184 -8.79 13.21 -3.57
N HIS A 185 -7.79 12.50 -4.10
CA HIS A 185 -7.84 11.96 -5.46
C HIS A 185 -8.99 10.94 -5.61
N ALA A 186 -9.16 10.03 -4.65
CA ALA A 186 -10.27 9.07 -4.63
C ALA A 186 -11.65 9.75 -4.51
N LEU A 187 -11.71 10.91 -3.84
CA LEU A 187 -12.89 11.78 -3.77
C LEU A 187 -13.06 12.70 -5.00
N SER A 188 -12.22 12.54 -6.02
CA SER A 188 -12.18 13.36 -7.24
C SER A 188 -11.93 14.86 -6.98
N ASN A 189 -11.38 15.24 -5.82
CA ASN A 189 -10.98 16.61 -5.52
C ASN A 189 -9.51 16.83 -5.86
N LEU A 190 -9.24 17.04 -7.15
CA LEU A 190 -7.88 17.14 -7.68
C LEU A 190 -7.08 18.36 -7.15
N PRO A 191 -7.66 19.59 -7.04
CA PRO A 191 -6.91 20.74 -6.54
C PRO A 191 -6.40 20.56 -5.11
N LYS A 192 -7.21 19.93 -4.23
CA LYS A 192 -6.77 19.61 -2.86
C LYS A 192 -5.77 18.47 -2.83
N ALA A 193 -5.94 17.46 -3.67
CA ALA A 193 -4.98 16.36 -3.78
C ALA A 193 -3.58 16.86 -4.20
N ARG A 194 -3.53 17.80 -5.15
CA ARG A 194 -2.31 18.46 -5.59
C ARG A 194 -1.68 19.30 -4.49
N ALA A 195 -2.47 20.14 -3.82
CA ALA A 195 -1.98 20.97 -2.72
C ALA A 195 -1.35 20.11 -1.59
N ALA A 196 -2.00 19.00 -1.23
CA ALA A 196 -1.47 18.04 -0.26
C ALA A 196 -0.16 17.39 -0.74
N LEU A 197 -0.07 17.01 -2.03
CA LEU A 197 1.14 16.44 -2.61
C LEU A 197 2.30 17.46 -2.66
N THR A 198 2.03 18.72 -3.03
CA THR A 198 3.05 19.77 -3.00
C THR A 198 3.61 19.95 -1.59
N SER A 199 2.74 19.97 -0.58
CA SER A 199 3.16 19.98 0.83
C SER A 199 4.01 18.76 1.20
N ALA A 200 3.60 17.56 0.74
CA ALA A 200 4.35 16.33 0.98
C ALA A 200 5.76 16.39 0.39
N ARG A 201 5.92 16.87 -0.86
CA ARG A 201 7.22 17.00 -1.51
C ARG A 201 8.10 18.06 -0.87
N THR A 202 7.55 19.20 -0.46
CA THR A 202 8.33 20.22 0.26
C THR A 202 8.87 19.68 1.59
N THR A 203 8.05 18.90 2.30
CA THR A 203 8.46 18.26 3.56
C THR A 203 9.48 17.15 3.30
N ALA A 204 9.28 16.35 2.25
CA ALA A 204 10.18 15.30 1.82
C ALA A 204 11.56 15.83 1.46
N ASN A 205 11.65 16.99 0.78
CA ASN A 205 12.93 17.63 0.45
C ASN A 205 13.71 18.10 1.69
N ALA A 206 13.04 18.31 2.82
CA ALA A 206 13.68 18.71 4.06
C ALA A 206 14.26 17.53 4.85
N ILE A 207 14.05 16.30 4.40
CA ILE A 207 14.54 15.06 5.04
C ILE A 207 15.18 14.14 3.99
N TYR A 208 16.02 13.22 4.44
CA TYR A 208 16.44 12.11 3.59
C TYR A 208 15.33 11.04 3.59
N CYS A 209 14.49 11.06 2.57
CA CYS A 209 13.36 10.13 2.47
C CYS A 209 13.84 8.70 2.15
N PRO A 210 13.26 7.67 2.79
CA PRO A 210 13.54 6.29 2.42
C PRO A 210 13.05 6.03 0.98
N PRO A 211 13.75 5.17 0.19
CA PRO A 211 13.43 4.92 -1.23
C PRO A 211 11.97 4.54 -1.48
N LYS A 212 11.37 3.73 -0.57
CA LYS A 212 9.95 3.33 -0.65
C LYS A 212 8.99 4.52 -0.59
N LEU A 213 9.27 5.51 0.27
CA LEU A 213 8.41 6.69 0.44
C LEU A 213 8.59 7.65 -0.73
N GLN A 214 9.84 7.83 -1.19
CA GLN A 214 10.16 8.62 -2.37
C GLN A 214 9.43 8.09 -3.62
N ALA A 215 9.56 6.79 -3.89
CA ALA A 215 8.86 6.14 -5.01
C ALA A 215 7.33 6.25 -4.90
N ALA A 216 6.78 6.31 -3.69
CA ALA A 216 5.35 6.51 -3.47
C ALA A 216 4.90 7.95 -3.74
N LEU A 217 5.74 8.95 -3.45
CA LEU A 217 5.51 10.36 -3.81
C LEU A 217 5.57 10.55 -5.32
N ASP A 218 6.53 9.93 -5.99
CA ASP A 218 6.69 10.03 -7.44
C ASP A 218 5.54 9.33 -8.17
N MET A 219 5.11 8.16 -7.68
CA MET A 219 3.91 7.47 -8.19
C MET A 219 2.65 8.34 -8.07
N GLN A 220 2.42 8.97 -6.93
CA GLN A 220 1.28 9.87 -6.74
C GLN A 220 1.39 11.13 -7.60
N SER A 221 2.62 11.64 -7.80
CA SER A 221 2.88 12.77 -8.70
C SER A 221 2.48 12.42 -10.13
N GLY A 222 2.90 11.25 -10.64
CA GLY A 222 2.51 10.80 -11.97
C GLY A 222 0.99 10.69 -12.14
N ILE A 223 0.27 10.15 -11.14
CA ILE A 223 -1.19 10.00 -11.17
C ILE A 223 -1.89 11.36 -11.25
N ILE A 224 -1.44 12.35 -10.46
CA ILE A 224 -2.08 13.68 -10.47
C ILE A 224 -1.81 14.41 -11.79
N HIS A 225 -0.59 14.36 -12.33
CA HIS A 225 -0.29 15.00 -13.63
C HIS A 225 -1.04 14.33 -14.79
N ALA A 226 -1.21 13.00 -14.74
CA ALA A 226 -2.04 12.25 -15.67
C ALA A 226 -3.54 12.64 -15.59
N ALA A 227 -4.04 12.92 -14.38
CA ALA A 227 -5.45 13.25 -14.14
C ALA A 227 -5.81 14.72 -14.44
N GLU A 228 -5.01 15.69 -13.99
CA GLU A 228 -5.31 17.14 -14.10
C GLU A 228 -4.78 17.79 -15.37
N GLU A 229 -3.52 17.54 -15.75
CA GLU A 229 -2.80 18.41 -16.69
C GLU A 229 -2.70 17.83 -18.10
N LYS A 230 -3.14 16.57 -18.31
CA LYS A 230 -2.88 15.78 -19.53
C LYS A 230 -1.40 15.78 -19.93
N ASP A 231 -0.50 16.11 -19.01
CA ASP A 231 0.93 16.15 -19.26
C ASP A 231 1.52 14.77 -19.06
N TRP A 232 1.29 13.92 -20.05
CA TRP A 232 1.76 12.55 -20.08
C TRP A 232 3.28 12.45 -20.15
N LYS A 233 3.98 13.51 -20.59
CA LYS A 233 5.44 13.53 -20.67
C LYS A 233 6.06 13.64 -19.28
N THR A 234 5.61 14.61 -18.48
CA THR A 234 6.10 14.73 -17.10
C THR A 234 5.60 13.59 -16.22
N ALA A 235 4.35 13.14 -16.42
CA ALA A 235 3.84 11.97 -15.71
C ALA A 235 4.68 10.72 -15.98
N TYR A 236 5.12 10.49 -17.24
CA TYR A 236 6.04 9.40 -17.58
C TYR A 236 7.35 9.48 -16.78
N SER A 237 7.97 10.67 -16.70
CA SER A 237 9.20 10.85 -15.93
C SER A 237 9.01 10.51 -14.46
N TYR A 238 7.91 10.96 -13.83
CA TYR A 238 7.61 10.60 -12.44
C TYR A 238 7.37 9.10 -12.25
N PHE A 239 6.69 8.44 -13.19
CA PHE A 239 6.51 6.98 -13.12
C PHE A 239 7.82 6.21 -13.34
N TYR A 240 8.73 6.75 -14.17
CA TYR A 240 10.06 6.17 -14.38
C TYR A 240 10.90 6.21 -13.09
N GLU A 241 10.97 7.36 -12.43
CA GLU A 241 11.65 7.51 -11.13
C GLU A 241 11.03 6.58 -10.07
N ALA A 242 9.70 6.48 -10.04
CA ALA A 242 9.01 5.55 -9.16
C ALA A 242 9.36 4.08 -9.47
N PHE A 243 9.48 3.72 -10.75
CA PHE A 243 9.87 2.38 -11.17
C PHE A 243 11.29 2.03 -10.74
N GLU A 244 12.28 2.89 -10.99
CA GLU A 244 13.66 2.67 -10.53
C GLU A 244 13.74 2.60 -9.01
N GLY A 245 12.99 3.48 -8.32
CA GLY A 245 12.86 3.47 -6.87
C GLY A 245 12.30 2.16 -6.34
N TYR A 246 11.27 1.58 -6.97
CA TYR A 246 10.68 0.31 -6.55
C TYR A 246 11.49 -0.92 -6.98
N ASP A 247 12.16 -0.88 -8.13
CA ASP A 247 13.01 -1.97 -8.63
C ASP A 247 14.24 -2.18 -7.73
N SER A 248 14.84 -1.08 -7.27
CA SER A 248 15.99 -1.13 -6.36
C SER A 248 15.69 -1.84 -5.02
N ILE A 249 14.42 -1.87 -4.62
CA ILE A 249 13.94 -2.51 -3.39
C ILE A 249 13.11 -3.78 -3.65
N ASP A 250 13.05 -4.26 -4.90
CA ASP A 250 12.29 -5.44 -5.36
C ASP A 250 10.83 -5.45 -4.88
N ASN A 251 10.18 -4.28 -4.90
CA ASN A 251 8.80 -4.14 -4.42
C ASN A 251 7.81 -4.56 -5.51
N PRO A 252 6.73 -5.31 -5.19
CA PRO A 252 5.71 -5.68 -6.16
C PRO A 252 5.03 -4.46 -6.82
N LYS A 253 5.09 -3.27 -6.21
CA LYS A 253 4.58 -2.02 -6.81
C LYS A 253 5.36 -1.55 -8.05
N ALA A 254 6.55 -2.09 -8.31
CA ALA A 254 7.31 -1.81 -9.53
C ALA A 254 6.50 -2.16 -10.79
N ILE A 255 5.77 -3.28 -10.79
CA ILE A 255 4.95 -3.67 -11.95
C ILE A 255 3.83 -2.66 -12.22
N THR A 256 3.25 -2.08 -11.17
CA THR A 256 2.21 -1.05 -11.29
C THR A 256 2.78 0.25 -11.85
N ALA A 257 3.98 0.64 -11.43
CA ALA A 257 4.66 1.81 -12.00
C ALA A 257 4.97 1.60 -13.49
N LEU A 258 5.50 0.43 -13.87
CA LEU A 258 5.74 0.05 -15.26
C LEU A 258 4.44 0.10 -16.08
N LYS A 259 3.33 -0.39 -15.53
CA LYS A 259 2.01 -0.35 -16.16
C LYS A 259 1.60 1.09 -16.50
N TYR A 260 1.78 2.04 -15.57
CA TYR A 260 1.45 3.44 -15.82
C TYR A 260 2.43 4.13 -16.77
N MET A 261 3.71 3.75 -16.79
CA MET A 261 4.65 4.24 -17.80
C MET A 261 4.22 3.86 -19.22
N LEU A 262 3.84 2.59 -19.42
CA LEU A 262 3.37 2.10 -20.71
C LEU A 262 2.06 2.79 -21.10
N LEU A 263 1.14 3.00 -20.16
CA LEU A 263 -0.08 3.78 -20.39
C LEU A 263 0.24 5.20 -20.88
N CYS A 264 1.16 5.92 -20.23
CA CYS A 264 1.57 7.26 -20.65
C CYS A 264 2.08 7.30 -22.10
N LYS A 265 2.86 6.29 -22.51
CA LYS A 265 3.38 6.18 -23.88
C LYS A 265 2.28 5.91 -24.90
N ILE A 266 1.29 5.09 -24.54
CA ILE A 266 0.08 4.86 -25.37
C ILE A 266 -0.71 6.17 -25.51
N MET A 267 -0.90 6.92 -24.42
CA MET A 267 -1.63 8.21 -24.43
C MET A 267 -0.88 9.32 -25.18
N LEU A 268 0.45 9.22 -25.31
CA LEU A 268 1.26 10.11 -26.14
C LEU A 268 1.23 9.78 -27.64
N ASN A 269 0.47 8.74 -28.05
CA ASN A 269 0.42 8.23 -29.42
C ASN A 269 1.77 7.75 -29.96
N ILE A 270 2.63 7.17 -29.10
CA ILE A 270 3.92 6.59 -29.50
C ILE A 270 3.96 5.10 -29.09
N PRO A 271 3.16 4.23 -29.73
CA PRO A 271 3.08 2.81 -29.38
C PRO A 271 4.36 2.03 -29.71
N GLU A 272 5.22 2.52 -30.60
CA GLU A 272 6.52 1.91 -30.94
C GLU A 272 7.46 1.88 -29.73
N ASP A 273 7.49 2.97 -28.97
CA ASP A 273 8.29 3.07 -27.73
C ASP A 273 7.85 2.04 -26.70
N VAL A 274 6.56 1.69 -26.66
CA VAL A 274 6.02 0.69 -25.72
C VAL A 274 6.65 -0.68 -26.03
N GLN A 275 6.73 -1.07 -27.31
CA GLN A 275 7.33 -2.34 -27.69
C GLN A 275 8.83 -2.38 -27.36
N ALA A 276 9.55 -1.28 -27.58
CA ALA A 276 10.95 -1.15 -27.23
C ALA A 276 11.17 -1.22 -25.70
N LEU A 277 10.34 -0.51 -24.92
CA LEU A 277 10.42 -0.47 -23.46
C LEU A 277 10.18 -1.84 -22.83
N VAL A 278 9.16 -2.58 -23.28
CA VAL A 278 8.90 -3.92 -22.71
C VAL A 278 9.96 -4.95 -23.15
N SER A 279 10.63 -4.72 -24.28
CA SER A 279 11.77 -5.53 -24.72
C SER A 279 13.07 -5.17 -23.99
N GLY A 280 13.07 -4.10 -23.19
CA GLY A 280 14.21 -3.68 -22.38
C GLY A 280 14.53 -4.67 -21.26
N LYS A 281 15.82 -4.80 -20.92
CA LYS A 281 16.34 -5.75 -19.93
C LYS A 281 15.64 -5.67 -18.56
N LEU A 282 15.32 -4.46 -18.11
CA LEU A 282 14.62 -4.21 -16.84
C LEU A 282 13.15 -4.63 -16.89
N ALA A 283 12.44 -4.32 -17.98
CA ALA A 283 11.03 -4.66 -18.13
C ALA A 283 10.80 -6.17 -18.36
N LEU A 284 11.77 -6.87 -18.95
CA LEU A 284 11.71 -8.33 -19.13
C LEU A 284 11.62 -9.10 -17.81
N ARG A 285 12.20 -8.57 -16.71
CA ARG A 285 12.07 -9.15 -15.37
C ARG A 285 10.63 -9.15 -14.87
N TYR A 286 9.84 -8.16 -15.30
CA TYR A 286 8.44 -7.98 -14.93
C TYR A 286 7.47 -8.45 -16.03
N ALA A 287 7.95 -9.30 -16.95
CA ALA A 287 7.12 -9.88 -17.98
C ALA A 287 5.98 -10.70 -17.36
N GLY A 288 4.76 -10.43 -17.82
CA GLY A 288 3.57 -11.13 -17.37
C GLY A 288 2.30 -10.55 -17.96
N ARG A 289 1.15 -11.07 -17.52
CA ARG A 289 -0.16 -10.75 -18.07
C ARG A 289 -0.47 -9.26 -18.10
N GLN A 290 -0.03 -8.51 -17.09
CA GLN A 290 -0.22 -7.06 -17.02
C GLN A 290 0.54 -6.30 -18.13
N THR A 291 1.77 -6.74 -18.45
CA THR A 291 2.56 -6.16 -19.55
C THR A 291 2.04 -6.59 -20.92
N GLU A 292 1.50 -7.80 -21.03
CA GLU A 292 0.88 -8.31 -22.25
C GLU A 292 -0.40 -7.57 -22.61
N ALA A 293 -1.25 -7.27 -21.61
CA ALA A 293 -2.44 -6.46 -21.79
C ALA A 293 -2.12 -5.11 -22.46
N LEU A 294 -1.12 -4.40 -21.93
CA LEU A 294 -0.71 -3.10 -22.50
C LEU A 294 0.03 -3.22 -23.83
N LYS A 295 0.74 -4.32 -24.09
CA LYS A 295 1.27 -4.62 -25.43
C LYS A 295 0.16 -4.79 -26.45
N CYS A 296 -0.89 -5.54 -26.12
CA CYS A 296 -2.05 -5.71 -27.00
C CYS A 296 -2.75 -4.38 -27.28
N VAL A 297 -2.94 -3.53 -26.26
CA VAL A 297 -3.50 -2.19 -26.42
C VAL A 297 -2.60 -1.29 -27.28
N ALA A 298 -1.28 -1.32 -27.08
CA ALA A 298 -0.34 -0.57 -27.90
C ALA A 298 -0.34 -1.04 -29.36
N GLN A 299 -0.44 -2.35 -29.61
CA GLN A 299 -0.54 -2.90 -30.95
C GLN A 299 -1.87 -2.52 -31.63
N ALA A 300 -2.98 -2.50 -30.89
CA ALA A 300 -4.26 -2.03 -31.41
C ALA A 300 -4.22 -0.54 -31.79
N SER A 301 -3.53 0.28 -30.97
CA SER A 301 -3.25 1.70 -31.27
C SER A 301 -2.40 1.86 -32.52
N LYS A 302 -1.32 1.09 -32.65
CA LYS A 302 -0.46 1.09 -33.84
C LYS A 302 -1.20 0.70 -35.11
N ASN A 303 -2.07 -0.31 -35.04
CA ASN A 303 -2.87 -0.78 -36.18
C ASN A 303 -4.12 0.09 -36.46
N ARG A 304 -4.40 1.09 -35.60
CA ARG A 304 -5.63 1.92 -35.62
C ARG A 304 -6.90 1.07 -35.70
N SER A 305 -6.94 -0.03 -34.96
CA SER A 305 -7.99 -1.06 -35.04
C SER A 305 -8.85 -1.08 -33.77
N LEU A 306 -10.08 -0.58 -33.87
CA LEU A 306 -11.03 -0.59 -32.74
C LEU A 306 -11.43 -2.01 -32.31
N ALA A 307 -11.56 -2.92 -33.27
CA ALA A 307 -11.94 -4.31 -32.98
C ALA A 307 -10.88 -5.04 -32.13
N ASP A 308 -9.59 -4.79 -32.39
CA ASP A 308 -8.51 -5.39 -31.60
C ASP A 308 -8.43 -4.78 -30.20
N PHE A 309 -8.77 -3.50 -30.07
CA PHE A 309 -8.84 -2.82 -28.78
C PHE A 309 -9.98 -3.35 -27.91
N GLU A 310 -11.18 -3.55 -28.48
CA GLU A 310 -12.32 -4.14 -27.76
C GLU A 310 -12.06 -5.59 -27.33
N LYS A 311 -11.38 -6.37 -28.17
CA LYS A 311 -10.92 -7.72 -27.81
C LYS A 311 -9.95 -7.67 -26.62
N ALA A 312 -8.93 -6.81 -26.68
CA ALA A 312 -7.98 -6.65 -25.58
C ALA A 312 -8.66 -6.22 -24.27
N LEU A 313 -9.67 -5.35 -24.34
CA LEU A 313 -10.47 -4.94 -23.17
C LEU A 313 -11.29 -6.09 -22.56
N THR A 314 -11.71 -7.04 -23.38
CA THR A 314 -12.51 -8.19 -22.95
C THR A 314 -11.62 -9.29 -22.35
N ASP A 315 -10.49 -9.58 -23.00
CA ASP A 315 -9.53 -10.62 -22.59
C ASP A 315 -8.77 -10.25 -21.31
N TYR A 316 -8.46 -8.97 -21.13
CA TYR A 316 -7.70 -8.42 -20.00
C TYR A 316 -8.54 -7.52 -19.09
N LYS A 317 -9.78 -7.95 -18.82
CA LYS A 317 -10.74 -7.18 -18.01
C LYS A 317 -10.20 -6.85 -16.61
N VAL A 318 -9.52 -7.80 -15.97
CA VAL A 318 -8.99 -7.65 -14.60
C VAL A 318 -7.84 -6.64 -14.57
N GLU A 319 -6.96 -6.67 -15.56
CA GLU A 319 -5.77 -5.82 -15.60
C GLU A 319 -6.08 -4.37 -16.01
N LEU A 320 -7.13 -4.17 -16.84
CA LEU A 320 -7.49 -2.89 -17.42
C LEU A 320 -8.70 -2.22 -16.74
N ARG A 321 -9.82 -2.93 -16.53
CA ARG A 321 -11.05 -2.32 -15.97
C ARG A 321 -11.02 -2.22 -14.44
N ASP A 322 -10.43 -3.18 -13.75
CA ASP A 322 -10.39 -3.14 -12.28
C ASP A 322 -9.40 -2.07 -11.76
N ASP A 323 -8.46 -1.64 -12.62
CA ASP A 323 -7.58 -0.52 -12.33
C ASP A 323 -8.32 0.83 -12.48
N PRO A 324 -8.41 1.64 -11.41
CA PRO A 324 -9.15 2.91 -11.44
C PRO A 324 -8.55 3.91 -12.41
N ILE A 325 -7.22 3.94 -12.45
CA ILE A 325 -6.45 4.96 -13.14
C ILE A 325 -6.53 4.67 -14.63
N ILE A 326 -6.30 3.41 -15.03
CA ILE A 326 -6.47 3.00 -16.43
C ILE A 326 -7.91 3.22 -16.86
N ASN A 327 -8.90 2.76 -16.09
CA ASN A 327 -10.31 2.85 -16.46
C ASN A 327 -10.78 4.30 -16.71
N THR A 328 -10.27 5.26 -15.93
CA THR A 328 -10.55 6.69 -16.14
C THR A 328 -10.04 7.20 -17.50
N HIS A 329 -8.99 6.58 -18.02
CA HIS A 329 -8.35 6.94 -19.29
C HIS A 329 -8.81 6.07 -20.47
N LEU A 330 -9.42 4.90 -20.23
CA LEU A 330 -9.92 4.01 -21.28
C LEU A 330 -10.95 4.68 -22.18
N ALA A 331 -11.86 5.50 -21.62
CA ALA A 331 -12.85 6.21 -22.42
C ALA A 331 -12.19 7.16 -23.44
N LYS A 332 -11.24 7.99 -22.97
CA LYS A 332 -10.48 8.90 -23.84
C LYS A 332 -9.64 8.15 -24.88
N LEU A 333 -9.07 7.01 -24.49
CA LEU A 333 -8.32 6.18 -25.41
C LEU A 333 -9.25 5.60 -26.51
N CYS A 334 -10.46 5.17 -26.13
CA CYS A 334 -11.46 4.67 -27.07
C CYS A 334 -11.87 5.76 -28.08
N ASP A 335 -12.12 6.98 -27.61
CA ASP A 335 -12.47 8.12 -28.47
C ASP A 335 -11.33 8.43 -29.46
N ASN A 336 -10.08 8.54 -28.96
CA ASN A 336 -8.91 8.78 -29.81
C ASN A 336 -8.72 7.66 -30.84
N LEU A 337 -8.92 6.40 -30.45
CA LEU A 337 -8.72 5.26 -31.34
C LEU A 337 -9.83 5.15 -32.39
N LEU A 338 -11.06 5.54 -32.03
CA LEU A 338 -12.18 5.68 -32.96
C LEU A 338 -11.87 6.76 -33.99
N GLU A 339 -11.39 7.93 -33.58
CA GLU A 339 -10.95 9.00 -34.50
C GLU A 339 -9.85 8.51 -35.45
N GLN A 340 -8.82 7.84 -34.93
CA GLN A 340 -7.73 7.29 -35.75
C GLN A 340 -8.20 6.22 -36.74
N ASN A 341 -9.16 5.39 -36.34
CA ASN A 341 -9.74 4.38 -37.23
C ASN A 341 -10.60 5.03 -38.32
N LEU A 342 -11.40 6.04 -37.98
CA LEU A 342 -12.16 6.82 -38.96
C LEU A 342 -11.24 7.50 -39.97
N ILE A 343 -10.15 8.14 -39.50
CA ILE A 343 -9.14 8.73 -40.39
C ILE A 343 -8.59 7.65 -41.34
N ARG A 344 -8.22 6.47 -40.84
CA ARG A 344 -7.71 5.37 -41.66
C ARG A 344 -8.71 4.89 -42.71
N VAL A 345 -10.00 4.83 -42.37
CA VAL A 345 -11.06 4.38 -43.31
C VAL A 345 -11.34 5.43 -44.38
N ILE A 346 -11.24 6.72 -44.03
CA ILE A 346 -11.54 7.84 -44.93
C ILE A 346 -10.34 8.23 -45.79
N GLU A 347 -9.11 8.05 -45.31
CA GLU A 347 -7.84 8.42 -45.97
C GLU A 347 -7.75 8.05 -47.47
N PRO A 348 -8.21 6.88 -47.94
CA PRO A 348 -8.16 6.55 -49.37
C PRO A 348 -9.28 7.17 -50.23
N PHE A 349 -10.29 7.82 -49.65
CA PHE A 349 -11.47 8.30 -50.38
C PHE A 349 -11.59 9.83 -50.35
N SER A 350 -11.89 10.44 -51.51
CA SER A 350 -12.18 11.88 -51.63
C SER A 350 -13.63 12.25 -51.27
N ARG A 351 -14.55 11.28 -51.30
CA ARG A 351 -15.93 11.40 -50.83
C ARG A 351 -16.41 10.05 -50.31
N VAL A 352 -16.88 10.00 -49.08
CA VAL A 352 -17.36 8.78 -48.41
C VAL A 352 -18.85 8.89 -48.10
N GLN A 353 -19.57 7.78 -48.18
CA GLN A 353 -20.95 7.69 -47.70
C GLN A 353 -20.91 7.47 -46.19
N VAL A 354 -21.69 8.27 -45.45
CA VAL A 354 -21.82 8.16 -43.98
C VAL A 354 -22.60 6.92 -43.61
#